data_AF-A0A8I0FWU1-F1
#
_entry.id   AF-A0A8I0FWU1-F1
#
_cell.length_a   1.000
_cell.length_b   1.000
_cell.length_c   1.000
_cell.angle_alpha   90.00
_cell.angle_beta   90.00
_cell.angle_gamma   90.00
#
_symmetry.space_group_name_H-M   'P 1'
#
loop_
_entity.id
_entity.type
_entity.pdbx_description
1 polymer ?
#
loop_
_entity_poly.entity_id
_entity_poly.type
_entity_poly.pdbx_seq_one_letter_code
_entity_poly.pdbx_strand_id
1 'polypeptide(L)'
;MSETSIDAVCVFCGARDGARPEYLRAAEQIGTALARAGVDLVFGGGGIGIMGAASRAAREHGGRVVGVIPQSLLEREGGRTEDPDMHVVETMHERKALMHELSDAFVVLPGGLGTYEEFFEILTWRQLGFHDKPIVVVDTEGYYGPLREIVSHGAAEGFIGPRDEELFTIVQSVDEALAVLGIDA
;
A
#
# COMPACT_ATOMS: atom_id res chain seq x y z
N MET A 1 -26.29 -5.27 6.74
CA MET A 1 -24.86 -4.92 6.89
C MET A 1 -24.64 -3.79 5.92
N SER A 2 -24.40 -2.56 6.38
CA SER A 2 -24.01 -1.50 5.45
C SER A 2 -22.68 -1.92 4.85
N GLU A 3 -22.57 -1.95 3.52
CA GLU A 3 -21.26 -1.91 2.88
C GLU A 3 -20.52 -0.70 3.46
N THR A 4 -19.46 -0.95 4.21
CA THR A 4 -18.55 0.11 4.65
C THR A 4 -17.88 0.63 3.39
N SER A 5 -18.12 1.89 3.01
CA SER A 5 -17.39 2.51 1.89
C SER A 5 -15.93 2.64 2.26
N ILE A 6 -15.04 2.44 1.28
CA ILE A 6 -13.62 2.70 1.42
C ILE A 6 -13.40 4.15 1.02
N ASP A 7 -13.04 5.00 1.99
CA ASP A 7 -12.80 6.42 1.75
C ASP A 7 -11.29 6.70 1.63
N ALA A 8 -10.44 5.84 2.21
CA ALA A 8 -8.98 5.95 2.12
C ALA A 8 -8.26 4.61 1.92
N VAL A 9 -7.29 4.58 1.01
CA VAL A 9 -6.44 3.40 0.73
C VAL A 9 -4.98 3.74 1.02
N CYS A 10 -4.35 2.94 1.88
CA CYS A 10 -2.90 2.99 2.05
C CYS A 10 -2.18 2.16 0.99
N VAL A 11 -1.27 2.80 0.26
CA VAL A 11 -0.41 2.13 -0.73
C VAL A 11 1.00 1.96 -0.19
N PHE A 12 1.36 0.72 0.13
CA PHE A 12 2.75 0.33 0.43
C PHE A 12 3.49 0.04 -0.87
N CYS A 13 4.63 0.70 -1.10
CA CYS A 13 5.40 0.54 -2.33
C CYS A 13 6.85 1.03 -2.20
N GLY A 14 7.68 0.72 -3.20
CA GLY A 14 9.11 1.01 -3.16
C GLY A 14 9.49 2.49 -3.33
N ALA A 15 10.56 2.91 -2.63
CA ALA A 15 11.25 4.19 -2.86
C ALA A 15 12.15 4.20 -4.13
N ARG A 16 12.11 3.15 -4.95
CA ARG A 16 12.89 2.99 -6.18
C ARG A 16 11.93 2.65 -7.32
N ASP A 17 12.28 3.04 -8.54
CA ASP A 17 11.50 2.74 -9.75
C ASP A 17 11.41 1.23 -10.04
N GLY A 18 12.41 0.48 -9.58
CA GLY A 18 12.59 -0.92 -9.91
C GLY A 18 13.19 -1.14 -11.30
N ALA A 19 13.26 -2.40 -11.73
CA ALA A 19 13.94 -2.79 -12.96
C ALA A 19 13.04 -2.80 -14.21
N ARG A 20 11.73 -2.61 -14.03
CA ARG A 20 10.71 -2.75 -15.07
C ARG A 20 9.78 -1.53 -15.09
N PRO A 21 9.50 -0.94 -16.26
CA PRO A 21 8.61 0.22 -16.37
C PRO A 21 7.16 -0.09 -15.94
N GLU A 22 6.76 -1.36 -15.95
CA GLU A 22 5.45 -1.83 -15.48
C GLU A 22 5.18 -1.47 -14.01
N TYR A 23 6.22 -1.40 -13.17
CA TYR A 23 6.07 -1.06 -11.75
C TYR A 23 5.66 0.39 -11.55
N LEU A 24 6.28 1.31 -12.30
CA LEU A 24 5.88 2.72 -12.30
C LEU A 24 4.48 2.90 -12.89
N ARG A 25 4.16 2.19 -13.98
CA ARG A 25 2.82 2.21 -14.58
C ARG A 25 1.74 1.75 -13.60
N ALA A 26 1.99 0.69 -12.82
CA ALA A 26 1.06 0.24 -11.79
C ALA A 26 0.86 1.33 -10.71
N ALA A 27 1.93 2.03 -10.32
CA ALA A 27 1.87 3.16 -9.40
C ALA A 27 1.00 4.30 -9.93
N GLU A 28 1.24 4.72 -11.17
CA GLU A 28 0.48 5.78 -11.83
C GLU A 28 -0.99 5.41 -11.98
N GLN A 29 -1.27 4.14 -12.33
CA GLN A 29 -2.61 3.61 -12.47
C GLN A 29 -3.37 3.64 -11.14
N ILE A 30 -2.79 3.13 -10.04
CA ILE A 30 -3.48 3.15 -8.74
C ILE A 30 -3.73 4.57 -8.26
N GLY A 31 -2.74 5.47 -8.38
CA GLY A 31 -2.90 6.87 -7.96
C GLY A 31 -4.00 7.58 -8.74
N THR A 32 -4.02 7.41 -10.06
CA THR A 32 -5.06 7.96 -10.93
C THR A 32 -6.45 7.41 -10.59
N ALA A 33 -6.54 6.09 -10.38
CA ALA A 33 -7.81 5.43 -10.12
C ALA A 33 -8.43 5.86 -8.79
N LEU A 34 -7.64 5.88 -7.71
CA LEU A 34 -8.12 6.34 -6.40
C LEU A 34 -8.62 7.79 -6.48
N ALA A 35 -7.85 8.67 -7.14
CA ALA A 35 -8.25 10.07 -7.33
C ALA A 35 -9.59 10.21 -8.07
N ARG A 36 -9.80 9.42 -9.14
CA ARG A 36 -11.06 9.45 -9.92
C ARG A 36 -12.25 8.91 -9.15
N ALA A 37 -12.03 7.90 -8.32
CA ALA A 37 -13.03 7.33 -7.44
C ALA A 37 -13.36 8.23 -6.23
N GLY A 38 -12.60 9.32 -6.02
CA GLY A 38 -12.74 10.18 -4.83
C GLY A 38 -12.25 9.51 -3.55
N VAL A 39 -11.34 8.54 -3.67
CA VAL A 39 -10.72 7.80 -2.56
C VAL A 39 -9.36 8.42 -2.25
N ASP A 40 -9.10 8.69 -0.98
CA ASP A 40 -7.85 9.28 -0.52
C ASP A 40 -6.68 8.29 -0.64
N LEU A 41 -5.54 8.77 -1.13
CA LEU A 41 -4.29 8.00 -1.12
C LEU A 41 -3.51 8.28 0.17
N VAL A 42 -3.35 7.27 1.02
CA VAL A 42 -2.43 7.28 2.17
C VAL A 42 -1.13 6.58 1.78
N PHE A 43 0.03 7.14 2.15
CA PHE A 43 1.33 6.53 1.81
C PHE A 43 2.49 7.03 2.69
N GLY A 44 3.69 6.48 2.47
CA GLY A 44 4.89 6.78 3.26
C GLY A 44 5.53 8.17 3.07
N GLY A 45 4.88 9.09 2.33
CA GLY A 45 5.31 10.48 2.20
C GLY A 45 6.53 10.76 1.29
N GLY A 46 7.13 9.73 0.68
CA GLY A 46 8.31 9.88 -0.20
C GLY A 46 7.98 10.38 -1.61
N GLY A 47 8.75 11.32 -2.14
CA GLY A 47 8.57 11.90 -3.49
C GLY A 47 9.27 11.15 -4.63
N ILE A 48 9.95 10.03 -4.34
CA ILE A 48 10.77 9.27 -5.30
C ILE A 48 10.22 7.87 -5.57
N GLY A 49 10.67 7.23 -6.65
CA GLY A 49 10.32 5.85 -6.93
C GLY A 49 8.84 5.63 -7.26
N ILE A 50 8.37 4.44 -6.94
CA ILE A 50 6.97 4.03 -7.09
C ILE A 50 6.07 4.89 -6.19
N MET A 51 6.49 5.23 -4.97
CA MET A 51 5.77 6.17 -4.08
C MET A 51 5.55 7.54 -4.74
N GLY A 52 6.61 8.11 -5.31
CA GLY A 52 6.55 9.39 -6.02
C GLY A 52 5.61 9.35 -7.22
N ALA A 53 5.62 8.26 -7.98
CA ALA A 53 4.75 8.07 -9.14
C ALA A 53 3.27 7.95 -8.76
N ALA A 54 2.92 7.13 -7.77
CA ALA A 54 1.53 7.00 -7.31
C ALA A 54 0.99 8.31 -6.75
N SER A 55 1.77 8.96 -5.88
CA SER A 55 1.34 10.19 -5.23
C SER A 55 1.24 11.37 -6.21
N ARG A 56 2.11 11.45 -7.21
CA ARG A 56 2.01 12.46 -8.29
C ARG A 56 0.76 12.23 -9.13
N ALA A 57 0.54 10.99 -9.58
CA ALA A 57 -0.61 10.65 -10.42
C ALA A 57 -1.95 10.96 -9.73
N ALA A 58 -2.07 10.68 -8.43
CA ALA A 58 -3.25 11.03 -7.64
C ALA A 58 -3.47 12.56 -7.60
N ARG A 59 -2.43 13.34 -7.31
CA ARG A 59 -2.52 14.81 -7.28
C ARG A 59 -2.87 15.41 -8.64
N GLU A 60 -2.26 14.91 -9.71
CA GLU A 60 -2.53 15.38 -11.09
C GLU A 60 -4.00 15.18 -11.51
N HIS A 61 -4.69 14.22 -10.90
CA HIS A 61 -6.10 13.94 -11.11
C HIS A 61 -7.01 14.52 -10.01
N GLY A 62 -6.49 15.42 -9.16
CA GLY A 62 -7.26 16.13 -8.13
C GLY A 62 -7.59 15.31 -6.89
N GLY A 63 -6.99 14.12 -6.74
CA GLY A 63 -7.15 13.30 -5.55
C GLY A 63 -6.40 13.88 -4.35
N ARG A 64 -6.93 13.62 -3.15
CA ARG A 64 -6.25 13.97 -1.90
C ARG A 64 -5.17 12.93 -1.59
N VAL A 65 -4.00 13.41 -1.16
CA VAL A 65 -2.84 12.57 -0.87
C VAL A 65 -2.32 12.88 0.52
N VAL A 66 -2.38 11.89 1.40
CA VAL A 66 -1.95 11.98 2.79
C VAL A 66 -0.63 11.24 2.97
N GLY A 67 0.44 11.99 3.22
CA GLY A 67 1.78 11.43 3.41
C GLY A 67 2.12 11.33 4.89
N VAL A 68 2.72 10.22 5.32
CA VAL A 68 3.26 10.10 6.69
C VAL A 68 4.74 9.72 6.60
N ILE A 69 5.61 10.60 7.10
CA ILE A 69 7.06 10.43 6.96
C ILE A 69 7.80 10.76 8.26
N PRO A 70 8.73 9.91 8.73
CA PRO A 70 9.60 10.27 9.83
C PRO A 70 10.51 11.43 9.44
N GLN A 71 10.79 12.33 10.38
CA GLN A 71 11.68 13.47 10.14
C GLN A 71 13.06 13.05 9.61
N SER A 72 13.57 11.90 10.06
CA SER A 72 14.86 11.35 9.63
C SER A 72 14.91 10.88 8.18
N LEU A 73 13.75 10.67 7.53
CA LEU A 73 13.63 10.19 6.16
C LEU A 73 13.27 11.28 5.15
N LEU A 74 12.87 12.45 5.64
CA LEU A 74 12.32 13.54 4.82
C LEU A 74 13.22 13.92 3.65
N GLU A 75 14.50 14.26 3.92
CA GLU A 75 15.45 14.63 2.87
C GLU A 75 15.78 13.44 1.95
N ARG A 76 15.95 12.25 2.53
CA ARG A 76 16.40 11.05 1.81
C ARG A 76 15.35 10.57 0.80
N GLU A 77 14.07 10.68 1.15
CA GLU A 77 12.96 10.15 0.34
C GLU A 77 12.27 11.26 -0.44
N GLY A 78 12.79 12.49 -0.41
CA GLY A 78 12.22 13.62 -1.15
C GLY A 78 10.84 14.01 -0.65
N GLY A 79 10.63 13.98 0.66
CA GLY A 79 9.38 14.37 1.30
C GLY A 79 9.06 15.85 1.05
N ARG A 80 7.77 16.13 0.85
CA ARG A 80 7.24 17.42 0.44
C ARG A 80 6.43 18.06 1.56
N THR A 81 7.09 18.75 2.47
CA THR A 81 6.41 19.38 3.64
C THR A 81 5.53 20.56 3.26
N GLU A 82 5.63 21.04 2.03
CA GLU A 82 4.70 22.01 1.46
C GLU A 82 3.33 21.42 1.13
N ASP A 83 3.20 20.08 1.08
CA ASP A 83 1.92 19.43 0.86
C ASP A 83 1.04 19.53 2.13
N PRO A 84 -0.24 19.93 2.02
CA PRO A 84 -1.08 20.25 3.17
C PRO A 84 -1.39 19.06 4.08
N ASP A 85 -1.41 17.84 3.53
CA ASP A 85 -1.71 16.59 4.24
C ASP A 85 -0.42 15.75 4.47
N MET A 86 0.74 16.40 4.63
CA MET A 86 2.00 15.75 4.99
C MET A 86 2.21 15.74 6.51
N HIS A 87 2.16 14.56 7.11
CA HIS A 87 2.41 14.33 8.53
C HIS A 87 3.87 13.95 8.75
N VAL A 88 4.61 14.81 9.47
CA VAL A 88 5.97 14.50 9.92
C VAL A 88 5.91 13.90 11.32
N VAL A 89 6.46 12.70 11.49
CA VAL A 89 6.47 11.95 12.76
C VAL A 89 7.89 11.73 13.27
N GLU A 90 8.05 11.28 14.51
CA GLU A 90 9.37 11.06 15.11
C GLU A 90 9.91 9.66 14.80
N THR A 91 9.03 8.65 14.78
CA THR A 91 9.44 7.24 14.68
C THR A 91 8.79 6.47 13.53
N MET A 92 9.42 5.36 13.13
CA MET A 92 8.82 4.41 12.19
C MET A 92 7.55 3.76 12.73
N HIS A 93 7.44 3.57 14.05
CA HIS A 93 6.23 3.00 14.65
C HIS A 93 5.05 3.96 14.54
N GLU A 94 5.26 5.24 14.86
CA GLU A 94 4.24 6.29 14.69
C GLU A 94 3.82 6.42 13.23
N ARG A 95 4.78 6.33 12.30
CA ARG A 95 4.50 6.34 10.86
C ARG A 95 3.49 5.26 10.49
N LYS A 96 3.78 4.00 10.83
CA LYS A 96 2.95 2.85 10.46
C LYS A 96 1.61 2.85 11.20
N ALA A 97 1.61 3.23 12.48
CA ALA A 97 0.39 3.37 13.26
C ALA A 97 -0.56 4.42 12.64
N LEU A 98 -0.05 5.61 12.32
CA LEU A 98 -0.86 6.66 11.72
C LEU A 98 -1.34 6.29 10.30
N MET A 99 -0.48 5.69 9.46
CA MET A 99 -0.90 5.18 8.16
C MET A 99 -2.02 4.13 8.28
N HIS A 100 -1.92 3.24 9.26
CA HIS A 100 -2.99 2.29 9.55
C HIS A 100 -4.27 3.01 10.01
N GLU A 101 -4.19 3.96 10.94
CA GLU A 101 -5.36 4.70 11.45
C GLU A 101 -6.12 5.46 10.36
N LEU A 102 -5.38 6.06 9.42
CA LEU A 102 -5.93 6.89 8.34
C LEU A 102 -6.51 6.10 7.16
N SER A 103 -6.47 4.77 7.17
CA SER A 103 -6.80 3.95 6.00
C SER A 103 -7.89 2.94 6.29
N ASP A 104 -8.75 2.68 5.31
CA ASP A 104 -9.79 1.65 5.38
C ASP A 104 -9.34 0.34 4.72
N ALA A 105 -8.36 0.41 3.82
CA ALA A 105 -7.81 -0.71 3.08
C ALA A 105 -6.33 -0.52 2.74
N PHE A 106 -5.67 -1.61 2.35
CA PHE A 106 -4.25 -1.61 1.98
C PHE A 106 -4.03 -2.23 0.61
N VAL A 107 -3.24 -1.55 -0.21
CA VAL A 107 -2.73 -2.05 -1.50
C VAL A 107 -1.21 -2.12 -1.43
N VAL A 108 -0.65 -3.25 -1.83
CA VAL A 108 0.81 -3.47 -1.87
C VAL A 108 1.26 -3.54 -3.32
N LEU A 109 2.08 -2.59 -3.73
CA LEU A 109 2.77 -2.59 -5.02
C LEU A 109 4.24 -3.01 -4.85
N PRO A 110 4.94 -3.41 -5.93
CA PRO A 110 6.35 -3.81 -5.87
C PRO A 110 7.23 -2.86 -5.04
N GLY A 111 8.07 -3.44 -4.19
CA GLY A 111 8.85 -2.66 -3.22
C GLY A 111 9.92 -3.45 -2.49
N GLY A 112 10.78 -2.74 -1.77
CA GLY A 112 11.92 -3.35 -1.07
C GLY A 112 11.55 -3.91 0.31
N LEU A 113 12.58 -4.12 1.15
CA LEU A 113 12.41 -4.61 2.52
C LEU A 113 11.42 -3.80 3.35
N GLY A 114 11.38 -2.47 3.19
CA GLY A 114 10.41 -1.62 3.88
C GLY A 114 8.97 -1.98 3.52
N THR A 115 8.68 -2.20 2.24
CA THR A 115 7.35 -2.61 1.78
C THR A 115 6.96 -3.99 2.29
N TYR A 116 7.89 -4.94 2.34
CA TYR A 116 7.64 -6.25 2.95
C TYR A 116 7.37 -6.14 4.45
N GLU A 117 8.11 -5.30 5.16
CA GLU A 117 7.95 -5.06 6.59
C GLU A 117 6.58 -4.45 6.91
N GLU A 118 6.19 -3.40 6.17
CA GLU A 118 4.86 -2.77 6.25
C GLU A 118 3.74 -3.79 5.97
N PHE A 119 3.87 -4.60 4.92
CA PHE A 119 2.90 -5.64 4.56
C PHE A 119 2.76 -6.71 5.66
N PHE A 120 3.85 -7.30 6.13
CA PHE A 120 3.78 -8.36 7.13
C PHE A 120 3.27 -7.83 8.48
N GLU A 121 3.53 -6.57 8.83
CA GLU A 121 3.00 -5.97 10.05
C GLU A 121 1.47 -5.88 10.02
N ILE A 122 0.88 -5.28 8.98
CA ILE A 122 -0.59 -5.19 8.87
C ILE A 122 -1.24 -6.56 8.71
N LEU A 123 -0.57 -7.51 8.05
CA LEU A 123 -1.06 -8.87 7.91
C LEU A 123 -1.13 -9.56 9.27
N THR A 124 -0.09 -9.38 10.08
CA THR A 124 -0.02 -9.93 11.44
C THR A 124 -1.05 -9.24 12.35
N TRP A 125 -1.27 -7.93 12.20
CA TRP A 125 -2.30 -7.23 12.97
C TRP A 125 -3.70 -7.73 12.65
N ARG A 126 -3.99 -7.97 11.37
CA ARG A 126 -5.23 -8.62 10.91
C ARG A 126 -5.35 -10.03 11.48
N GLN A 127 -4.30 -10.84 11.41
CA GLN A 127 -4.27 -12.20 11.95
C GLN A 127 -4.62 -12.23 13.44
N LEU A 128 -4.10 -11.26 14.21
CA LEU A 128 -4.35 -11.13 15.64
C LEU A 128 -5.68 -10.47 16.00
N GLY A 129 -6.47 -10.05 15.00
CA GLY A 129 -7.79 -9.45 15.18
C GLY A 129 -7.77 -7.98 15.62
N PHE A 130 -6.67 -7.25 15.39
CA PHE A 130 -6.61 -5.81 15.66
C PHE A 130 -7.37 -4.97 14.62
N HIS A 131 -7.61 -5.51 13.42
CA HIS A 131 -8.45 -4.91 12.40
C HIS A 131 -8.94 -5.96 11.39
N ASP A 132 -9.96 -5.60 10.61
CA ASP A 132 -10.50 -6.42 9.50
C ASP A 132 -10.32 -5.78 8.11
N LYS A 133 -9.58 -4.66 8.05
CA LYS A 133 -9.29 -3.89 6.81
C LYS A 133 -8.69 -4.76 5.70
N PRO A 134 -9.25 -4.77 4.47
CA PRO A 134 -8.79 -5.62 3.38
C PRO A 134 -7.36 -5.30 2.95
N ILE A 135 -6.62 -6.35 2.55
CA ILE A 135 -5.22 -6.29 2.12
C ILE A 135 -5.11 -6.92 0.75
N VAL A 136 -4.69 -6.13 -0.24
CA VAL A 136 -4.56 -6.58 -1.63
C VAL A 136 -3.13 -6.36 -2.11
N VAL A 137 -2.52 -7.42 -2.65
CA VAL A 137 -1.16 -7.40 -3.21
C VAL A 137 -1.26 -7.45 -4.73
N VAL A 138 -0.62 -6.52 -5.43
CA VAL A 138 -0.62 -6.46 -6.90
C VAL A 138 0.65 -7.09 -7.42
N ASP A 139 0.51 -8.27 -8.03
CA ASP A 139 1.60 -9.08 -8.58
C ASP A 139 2.02 -8.63 -9.99
N THR A 140 2.45 -7.36 -10.11
CA THR A 140 2.89 -6.79 -11.38
C THR A 140 4.08 -7.59 -11.94
N GLU A 141 3.93 -8.15 -13.13
CA GLU A 141 4.98 -8.95 -13.80
C GLU A 141 5.50 -10.14 -12.97
N GLY A 142 4.68 -10.71 -12.08
CA GLY A 142 5.05 -11.85 -11.24
C GLY A 142 6.03 -11.50 -10.10
N TYR A 143 6.13 -10.20 -9.74
CA TYR A 143 7.02 -9.72 -8.68
C TYR A 143 6.87 -10.46 -7.34
N TYR A 144 5.65 -10.81 -6.96
CA TYR A 144 5.29 -11.47 -5.71
C TYR A 144 5.17 -12.99 -5.83
N GLY A 145 5.61 -13.60 -6.94
CA GLY A 145 5.78 -15.05 -7.05
C GLY A 145 6.57 -15.65 -5.86
N PRO A 146 7.75 -15.12 -5.51
CA PRO A 146 8.52 -15.60 -4.36
C PRO A 146 7.81 -15.44 -3.01
N LEU A 147 6.96 -14.41 -2.85
CA LEU A 147 6.17 -14.22 -1.63
C LEU A 147 5.16 -15.36 -1.46
N ARG A 148 4.50 -15.79 -2.54
CA ARG A 148 3.59 -16.96 -2.50
C ARG A 148 4.32 -18.22 -2.07
N GLU A 149 5.55 -18.42 -2.53
CA GLU A 149 6.37 -19.56 -2.15
C GLU A 149 6.72 -19.55 -0.66
N ILE A 150 7.06 -18.39 -0.09
CA ILE A 150 7.30 -18.23 1.36
C ILE A 150 6.07 -18.62 2.16
N VAL A 151 4.89 -18.11 1.78
CA VAL A 151 3.62 -18.42 2.46
C VAL A 151 3.28 -19.90 2.34
N SER A 152 3.37 -20.45 1.12
CA SER A 152 3.10 -21.87 0.86
C SER A 152 4.05 -22.79 1.64
N HIS A 153 5.33 -22.44 1.74
CA HIS A 153 6.28 -23.20 2.54
C HIS A 153 5.94 -23.14 4.03
N GLY A 154 5.64 -21.95 4.57
CA GLY A 154 5.19 -21.81 5.96
C GLY A 154 3.93 -22.61 6.26
N ALA A 155 3.00 -22.70 5.31
CA ALA A 155 1.80 -23.53 5.44
C ALA A 155 2.12 -25.02 5.43
N ALA A 156 2.99 -25.47 4.51
CA ALA A 156 3.43 -26.86 4.43
C ALA A 156 4.17 -27.33 5.70
N GLU A 157 4.94 -26.43 6.33
CA GLU A 157 5.64 -26.69 7.59
C GLU A 157 4.76 -26.47 8.85
N GLY A 158 3.50 -26.07 8.67
CA GLY A 158 2.52 -25.94 9.77
C GLY A 158 2.61 -24.65 10.59
N PHE A 159 3.29 -23.61 10.07
CA PHE A 159 3.37 -22.28 10.69
C PHE A 159 2.26 -21.32 10.22
N ILE A 160 1.67 -21.58 9.06
CA ILE A 160 0.59 -20.77 8.47
C ILE A 160 -0.64 -21.67 8.29
N GLY A 161 -1.76 -21.28 8.89
CA GLY A 161 -3.02 -21.99 8.77
C GLY A 161 -3.83 -21.58 7.53
N PRO A 162 -4.83 -22.37 7.10
CA PRO A 162 -5.70 -22.00 5.97
C PRO A 162 -6.39 -20.64 6.14
N ARG A 163 -6.71 -20.26 7.38
CA ARG A 163 -7.31 -18.95 7.69
C ARG A 163 -6.33 -17.79 7.48
N ASP A 164 -5.04 -18.05 7.63
CA ASP A 164 -4.00 -17.02 7.47
C ASP A 164 -3.77 -16.71 5.97
N GLU A 165 -3.93 -17.71 5.10
CA GLU A 165 -3.88 -17.54 3.64
C GLU A 165 -5.04 -16.69 3.11
N GLU A 166 -6.18 -16.67 3.80
CA GLU A 166 -7.36 -15.86 3.46
C GLU A 166 -7.26 -14.40 3.94
N LEU A 167 -6.21 -14.04 4.68
CA LEU A 167 -6.08 -12.69 5.25
C LEU A 167 -5.70 -11.62 4.22
N PHE A 168 -5.21 -12.01 3.05
CA PHE A 168 -4.83 -11.11 1.97
C PHE A 168 -5.14 -11.73 0.62
N THR A 169 -5.37 -10.90 -0.40
CA THR A 169 -5.62 -11.35 -1.77
C THR A 169 -4.49 -10.89 -2.67
N ILE A 170 -3.98 -11.78 -3.52
CA ILE A 170 -2.99 -11.40 -4.53
C ILE A 170 -3.66 -11.39 -5.91
N VAL A 171 -3.62 -10.25 -6.57
CA VAL A 171 -4.20 -10.00 -7.91
C VAL A 171 -3.10 -9.70 -8.92
N GLN A 172 -3.43 -9.72 -10.22
CA GLN A 172 -2.46 -9.51 -11.31
C GLN A 172 -2.41 -8.06 -11.82
N SER A 173 -3.38 -7.23 -11.43
CA SER A 173 -3.48 -5.85 -11.91
C SER A 173 -4.09 -4.92 -10.87
N VAL A 174 -3.90 -3.61 -11.09
CA VAL A 174 -4.54 -2.57 -10.29
C VAL A 174 -6.06 -2.60 -10.44
N ASP A 175 -6.58 -2.89 -11.64
CA ASP A 175 -8.02 -2.95 -11.88
C ASP A 175 -8.68 -4.08 -11.08
N GLU A 176 -8.02 -5.25 -11.00
CA GLU A 176 -8.46 -6.34 -10.13
C GLU A 176 -8.39 -5.95 -8.66
N ALA A 177 -7.39 -5.16 -8.24
CA ALA A 177 -7.31 -4.69 -6.86
C ALA A 177 -8.47 -3.78 -6.50
N LEU A 178 -8.82 -2.83 -7.37
CA LEU A 178 -9.96 -1.94 -7.19
C LEU A 178 -11.28 -2.72 -7.15
N ALA A 179 -11.44 -3.73 -8.02
CA ALA A 179 -12.62 -4.59 -8.02
C ALA A 179 -12.77 -5.39 -6.71
N VAL A 180 -11.66 -5.92 -6.16
CA VAL A 180 -11.66 -6.60 -4.85
C VAL A 180 -12.05 -5.65 -3.73
N LEU A 181 -11.64 -4.38 -3.82
CA LEU A 181 -11.97 -3.34 -2.86
C LEU A 181 -13.36 -2.72 -3.08
N GLY A 182 -14.06 -3.02 -4.18
CA GLY A 182 -15.35 -2.41 -4.51
C GLY A 182 -15.23 -0.91 -4.86
N ILE A 183 -14.09 -0.49 -5.42
CA ILE A 183 -13.83 0.89 -5.84
C ILE A 183 -14.06 1.01 -7.35
N ASP A 184 -15.02 1.84 -7.75
CA ASP A 184 -15.30 2.17 -9.15
C ASP A 184 -14.51 3.43 -9.55
N ALA A 185 -13.56 3.29 -10.49
CA ALA A 185 -12.60 4.33 -10.90
C ALA A 185 -12.74 4.80 -12.36
#